data_AF-A0A7X3FE31-F1
#
_entry.id   AF-A0A7X3FE31-F1
#
_cell.length_a   1.000
_cell.length_b   1.000
_cell.length_c   1.000
_cell.angle_alpha   90.00
_cell.angle_beta   90.00
_cell.angle_gamma   90.00
#
_symmetry.space_group_name_H-M   'P 1'
#
loop_
_entity.id
_entity.type
_entity.pdbx_description
1 polymer ?
#
loop_
_entity_poly.entity_id
_entity_poly.type
_entity_poly.pdbx_seq_one_letter_code
_entity_poly.pdbx_strand_id
1 'polypeptide(L)' 'MLSKSKNEGRFQVSVHSLDELVPKHHLVRKIENAIDFSFIYDLVRDKY' A
#
# COMPACT_ATOMS: atom_id res chain seq x y z
N MET A 1 27.33 -22.66 15.34
CA MET A 1 26.36 -22.87 16.42
C MET A 1 25.05 -22.19 16.03
N LEU A 2 23.97 -22.94 15.79
CA LEU A 2 22.65 -22.34 15.68
C LEU A 2 22.18 -22.04 17.11
N SER A 3 22.34 -20.81 17.57
CA SER A 3 21.58 -20.35 18.73
C SER A 3 20.10 -20.39 18.33
N LYS A 4 19.24 -20.97 19.17
CA LYS A 4 17.80 -20.73 19.07
C LYS A 4 17.65 -19.22 19.26
N SER A 5 17.55 -18.47 18.17
CA SER A 5 17.23 -17.06 18.20
C SER A 5 15.93 -16.98 18.96
N LYS A 6 15.99 -16.44 20.19
CA LYS A 6 14.79 -16.12 20.95
C LYS A 6 13.89 -15.34 20.00
N ASN A 7 12.59 -15.59 20.12
CA ASN A 7 11.53 -15.13 19.23
C ASN A 7 11.42 -13.59 19.08
N GLU A 8 12.37 -12.86 19.65
CA GLU A 8 12.51 -11.41 19.81
C GLU A 8 12.63 -10.67 18.46
N GLY A 9 13.13 -11.32 17.40
CA GLY A 9 13.24 -10.71 16.06
C GLY A 9 11.94 -10.69 15.24
N ARG A 10 10.85 -11.31 15.72
CA ARG A 10 9.60 -11.44 14.94
C ARG A 10 8.63 -10.27 15.12
N PHE A 11 8.84 -9.42 16.12
CA PHE A 11 8.00 -8.25 16.37
C PHE A 11 8.78 -7.00 15.98
N GLN A 12 8.75 -6.67 14.69
CA GLN A 12 9.24 -5.40 14.17
C GLN A 12 8.05 -4.65 13.58
N VAL A 13 7.82 -3.43 14.08
CA VAL A 13 6.81 -2.53 13.52
C VAL A 13 7.48 -1.74 12.41
N SER A 14 6.97 -1.87 11.19
CA SER A 14 7.40 -1.10 10.03
C SER A 14 6.27 -0.20 9.56
N VAL A 15 6.52 1.10 9.45
CA VAL A 15 5.57 2.06 8.90
C VAL A 15 5.86 2.20 7.40
N HIS A 16 4.89 1.82 6.58
CA HIS A 16 4.92 1.96 5.13
C HIS A 16 3.70 2.73 4.67
N SER A 17 3.86 3.54 3.62
CA SER A 17 2.69 4.00 2.87
C SER A 17 2.09 2.82 2.10
N LEU A 18 0.78 2.86 1.83
CA LEU A 18 0.14 1.81 1.02
C LEU A 18 0.70 1.79 -0.41
N ASP A 19 1.15 2.93 -0.94
CA ASP A 19 1.75 2.99 -2.28
C ASP A 19 3.07 2.21 -2.37
N GLU A 20 3.90 2.25 -1.32
CA GLU A 20 5.17 1.50 -1.28
C GLU A 20 4.96 -0.02 -1.40
N LEU A 21 3.79 -0.51 -0.99
CA LEU A 21 3.45 -1.93 -1.08
C LEU A 21 3.03 -2.34 -2.51
N VAL A 22 2.78 -1.38 -3.41
CA VAL A 22 2.38 -1.66 -4.79
C VAL A 22 3.61 -1.76 -5.70
N PRO A 23 3.88 -2.92 -6.33
CA PRO A 23 5.04 -3.09 -7.20
C PRO A 23 5.07 -2.13 -8.38
N LYS A 24 6.26 -1.71 -8.81
CA LYS A 24 6.46 -0.68 -9.86
C LYS A 24 5.73 -0.97 -11.18
N HIS A 25 5.65 -2.23 -11.60
CA HIS A 25 5.03 -2.64 -12.86
C HIS A 25 3.62 -3.23 -12.72
N HIS A 26 2.99 -3.02 -11.55
CA HIS A 26 1.68 -3.55 -11.25
C HIS A 26 0.57 -2.85 -12.05
N LEU A 27 -0.53 -3.58 -12.33
CA LEU A 27 -1.65 -3.08 -13.12
C LEU A 27 -2.29 -1.83 -12.52
N VAL A 28 -2.41 -1.77 -11.19
CA VAL A 28 -2.99 -0.62 -10.47
C VAL A 28 -2.27 0.69 -10.80
N ARG A 29 -0.93 0.69 -10.83
CA ARG A 29 -0.14 1.87 -11.22
C ARG A 29 -0.36 2.26 -12.69
N LYS A 30 -0.60 1.28 -13.57
CA LYS A 30 -0.92 1.56 -14.98
C LYS A 30 -2.30 2.20 -15.13
N ILE A 31 -3.27 1.74 -14.36
CA ILE A 31 -4.64 2.28 -14.35
C ILE A 31 -4.63 3.71 -13.79
N GLU A 32 -3.94 3.94 -12.67
CA GLU A 32 -3.76 5.26 -12.05
C GLU A 32 -3.17 6.29 -13.02
N ASN A 33 -2.18 5.89 -13.82
CA ASN A 33 -1.59 6.78 -14.83
C ASN A 33 -2.47 6.99 -16.08
N ALA A 34 -3.47 6.14 -16.29
CA ALA A 34 -4.31 6.16 -17.49
C ALA A 34 -5.67 6.82 -17.26
N ILE A 35 -6.11 6.98 -16.01
CA ILE A 35 -7.44 7.45 -15.66
C ILE A 35 -7.30 8.59 -14.64
N ASP A 36 -7.88 9.74 -14.96
CA ASP A 36 -8.11 10.78 -13.96
C ASP A 36 -9.25 10.36 -13.05
N PHE A 37 -8.94 10.09 -11.77
CA PHE A 37 -9.91 9.69 -10.75
C PHE A 37 -10.62 10.86 -10.06
N SER A 38 -10.35 12.11 -10.47
CA SER A 38 -10.98 13.31 -9.91
C SER A 38 -12.52 13.25 -9.93
N PHE A 39 -13.11 12.57 -10.94
CA PHE A 39 -14.55 12.40 -11.09
C PHE A 39 -15.22 11.69 -9.90
N ILE A 40 -14.50 10.85 -9.16
CA ILE A 40 -15.07 10.10 -8.03
C ILE A 40 -15.54 11.07 -6.95
N TYR A 41 -14.80 12.15 -6.69
CA TYR A 41 -15.15 13.13 -5.66
C TYR A 41 -16.50 13.78 -5.91
N ASP A 42 -16.85 14.03 -7.17
CA ASP A 42 -18.16 14.56 -7.53
C ASP A 42 -19.27 13.52 -7.32
N LEU A 43 -18.98 12.24 -7.61
CA LEU A 43 -19.94 11.14 -7.47
C LEU A 43 -20.28 10.79 -6.02
N VAL A 44 -19.34 10.95 -5.08
CA VAL A 44 -19.53 10.56 -3.67
C VAL A 44 -19.69 11.75 -2.72
N ARG A 45 -19.83 12.95 -3.26
CA ARG A 45 -19.89 14.20 -2.47
C ARG A 45 -20.98 14.17 -1.40
N ASP A 46 -22.09 13.50 -1.66
CA ASP A 46 -23.24 13.38 -0.76
C ASP A 46 -23.02 12.40 0.40
N LYS A 47 -21.89 11.67 0.43
CA LYS A 47 -21.56 10.64 1.43
C LYS A 47 -20.69 11.15 2.58
N TYR A 48 -20.28 12.41 2.53
CA TYR A 48 -19.47 13.08 3.55
C TYR A 48 -20.27 14.13 4.30
#